data_AF-A0A077XLN4-F1
#
_entry.id   AF-A0A077XLN4-F1
#
_cell.length_a   1.000
_cell.length_b   1.000
_cell.length_c   1.000
_cell.angle_alpha   90.00
_cell.angle_beta   90.00
_cell.angle_gamma   90.00
#
_symmetry.space_group_name_H-M   'P 1'
#
loop_
_entity.id
_entity.type
_entity.pdbx_description
1 polymer ?
#
loop_
_entity_poly.entity_id
_entity_poly.type
_entity_poly.pdbx_seq_one_letter_code
_entity_poly.pdbx_strand_id
1 'polypeptide(L)'
;MDISVFSEKKQNLIDVINCALNKTDIIDQERESLNALLDVVNQYTYKNRLQKKGFLSHFIIDSLDVGYSYGENFIKFDNEIS
;
A
#
# COMPACT_ATOMS: atom_id res chain seq x y z
N MET A 1 -11.65 -13.10 -1.74
CA MET A 1 -11.50 -12.01 -2.74
C MET A 1 -11.20 -12.61 -4.10
N ASP A 2 -11.94 -12.25 -5.16
CA ASP A 2 -11.63 -12.65 -6.55
C ASP A 2 -10.56 -11.77 -7.21
N ILE A 3 -10.10 -12.16 -8.40
CA ILE A 3 -8.99 -11.49 -9.11
C ILE A 3 -9.33 -10.07 -9.57
N SER A 4 -10.58 -9.81 -9.97
CA SER A 4 -11.05 -8.49 -10.37
C SER A 4 -11.05 -7.53 -9.20
N VAL A 5 -11.65 -7.93 -8.08
CA VAL A 5 -11.71 -7.13 -6.84
C VAL A 5 -10.31 -6.89 -6.29
N PHE A 6 -9.42 -7.89 -6.34
CA PHE A 6 -8.04 -7.70 -5.94
C PHE A 6 -7.31 -6.66 -6.80
N SER A 7 -7.48 -6.75 -8.11
CA SER A 7 -6.79 -5.85 -9.05
C SER A 7 -7.30 -4.42 -8.91
N GLU A 8 -8.62 -4.23 -8.77
CA GLU A 8 -9.23 -2.93 -8.50
C GLU A 8 -8.71 -2.32 -7.19
N LYS A 9 -8.74 -3.08 -6.09
CA LYS A 9 -8.26 -2.59 -4.79
C LYS A 9 -6.76 -2.29 -4.78
N LYS A 10 -5.95 -3.12 -5.44
CA LYS A 10 -4.52 -2.85 -5.62
C LYS A 10 -4.31 -1.55 -6.41
N GLN A 11 -5.05 -1.35 -7.49
CA GLN A 11 -4.93 -0.13 -8.31
C GLN A 11 -5.34 1.10 -7.51
N ASN A 12 -6.43 1.04 -6.73
CA ASN A 12 -6.85 2.14 -5.87
C ASN A 12 -5.75 2.53 -4.86
N LEU A 13 -5.05 1.56 -4.28
CA LEU A 13 -3.91 1.86 -3.39
C LEU A 13 -2.77 2.55 -4.13
N ILE A 14 -2.42 2.08 -5.34
CA ILE A 14 -1.39 2.68 -6.18
C ILE A 14 -1.77 4.13 -6.53
N ASP A 15 -3.04 4.38 -6.87
CA ASP A 15 -3.53 5.72 -7.22
C ASP A 15 -3.47 6.67 -6.02
N VAL A 16 -3.81 6.18 -4.82
CA VAL A 16 -3.66 6.95 -3.57
C VAL A 16 -2.20 7.34 -3.32
N ILE A 17 -1.25 6.41 -3.51
CA ILE A 17 0.19 6.68 -3.36
C ILE A 17 0.65 7.72 -4.39
N ASN A 18 0.31 7.52 -5.66
CA ASN A 18 0.71 8.42 -6.74
C ASN A 18 0.13 9.83 -6.55
N CYS A 19 -1.12 9.93 -6.09
CA CYS A 19 -1.74 11.21 -5.74
C CYS A 19 -0.96 11.92 -4.62
N ALA A 20 -0.51 11.18 -3.60
CA ALA A 20 0.31 11.72 -2.52
C ALA A 20 1.71 12.14 -2.99
N LEU A 21 2.37 11.34 -3.83
CA LEU A 21 3.69 11.65 -4.41
C LEU A 21 3.70 12.89 -5.33
N ASN A 22 2.55 13.22 -5.93
CA ASN A 22 2.37 14.37 -6.81
C ASN A 22 2.06 15.68 -6.07
N LYS A 23 1.92 15.64 -4.73
CA LYS A 23 1.73 16.86 -3.93
C LYS A 23 2.99 17.72 -3.97
N THR A 24 2.81 19.04 -4.07
CA THR A 24 3.91 20.01 -4.16
C THR A 24 4.66 20.22 -2.85
N ASP A 25 4.07 19.85 -1.72
CA ASP A 25 4.55 20.08 -0.36
C ASP A 25 5.04 18.80 0.34
N ILE A 26 5.20 17.70 -0.40
CA ILE A 26 5.71 16.45 0.16
C ILE A 26 7.20 16.58 0.53
N ILE A 27 7.53 16.22 1.76
CA ILE A 27 8.91 16.19 2.25
C ILE A 27 9.64 14.92 1.79
N ASP A 28 10.97 14.96 1.73
CA ASP A 28 11.78 13.84 1.20
C ASP A 28 11.53 12.52 1.93
N GLN A 29 11.43 12.53 3.25
CA GLN A 29 11.17 11.33 4.06
C GLN A 29 9.80 10.70 3.74
N GLU A 30 8.78 11.52 3.53
CA GLU A 30 7.43 11.05 3.16
C GLU A 30 7.44 10.49 1.73
N ARG A 31 8.18 11.13 0.82
CA ARG A 31 8.38 10.65 -0.55
C ARG A 31 9.09 9.29 -0.57
N GLU A 32 10.16 9.13 0.19
CA GLU A 32 10.85 7.84 0.35
C GLU A 32 9.92 6.77 0.90
N SER A 33 9.15 7.11 1.93
CA SER A 33 8.17 6.21 2.55
C SER A 33 7.10 5.74 1.56
N LEU A 34 6.53 6.67 0.79
CA LEU A 34 5.52 6.38 -0.24
C LEU A 34 6.10 5.56 -1.41
N ASN A 35 7.32 5.83 -1.84
CA ASN A 35 7.98 5.01 -2.87
C ASN A 35 8.21 3.58 -2.38
N ALA A 36 8.64 3.42 -1.12
CA ALA A 36 8.82 2.09 -0.53
C ALA A 36 7.49 1.33 -0.42
N LEU A 37 6.39 2.02 -0.07
CA LEU A 37 5.04 1.45 -0.13
C LEU A 37 4.66 0.98 -1.53
N LEU A 38 4.91 1.83 -2.53
CA LEU A 38 4.59 1.52 -3.91
C LEU A 38 5.30 0.25 -4.36
N ASP A 39 6.58 0.11 -4.02
CA ASP A 39 7.37 -1.09 -4.31
C ASP A 39 6.79 -2.33 -3.65
N VAL A 40 6.38 -2.24 -2.38
CA VAL A 40 5.76 -3.35 -1.66
C VAL A 40 4.43 -3.76 -2.31
N VAL A 41 3.54 -2.79 -2.56
CA VAL A 41 2.24 -3.03 -3.23
C VAL A 41 2.45 -3.65 -4.61
N ASN A 42 3.44 -3.19 -5.37
CA ASN A 42 3.73 -3.71 -6.70
C ASN A 42 4.11 -5.19 -6.67
N GLN A 43 4.78 -5.66 -5.61
CA GLN A 43 5.10 -7.07 -5.46
C GLN A 43 3.90 -7.96 -5.09
N TYR A 44 2.76 -7.38 -4.69
CA TYR A 44 1.53 -8.15 -4.49
C TYR A 44 0.93 -8.52 -5.85
N THR A 45 0.70 -9.81 -6.04
CA THR A 45 -0.02 -10.38 -7.16
C THR A 45 -1.18 -11.18 -6.62
N TYR A 46 -2.20 -11.41 -7.44
CA TYR A 46 -3.30 -12.26 -7.01
C TYR A 46 -2.82 -13.65 -6.58
N LYS A 47 -1.76 -14.19 -7.22
CA LYS A 47 -1.20 -15.51 -6.92
C LYS A 47 -0.49 -15.58 -5.56
N ASN A 48 0.25 -14.54 -5.18
CA ASN A 48 1.04 -14.53 -3.93
C ASN A 48 0.36 -13.78 -2.78
N ARG A 49 -0.84 -13.22 -2.98
CA ARG A 49 -1.56 -12.39 -1.99
C ARG A 49 -1.69 -13.06 -0.61
N LEU A 50 -2.00 -14.35 -0.57
CA LEU A 50 -2.18 -15.09 0.68
C LEU A 50 -0.85 -15.32 1.41
N GLN A 51 0.24 -15.51 0.67
CA GLN A 51 1.59 -15.69 1.23
C GLN A 51 2.15 -14.37 1.77
N LYS A 52 1.76 -13.26 1.15
CA LYS A 52 2.17 -11.92 1.56
C LYS A 52 1.19 -11.26 2.53
N LYS A 53 0.09 -11.91 2.90
CA LYS A 53 -0.89 -11.34 3.82
C LYS A 53 -0.22 -10.91 5.13
N GLY A 54 -0.52 -9.70 5.59
CA GLY A 54 0.08 -9.10 6.77
C GLY A 54 1.36 -8.32 6.48
N PHE A 55 2.02 -8.52 5.33
CA PHE A 55 3.29 -7.88 5.02
C PHE A 55 3.17 -6.37 4.87
N LEU A 56 2.12 -5.90 4.18
CA LEU A 56 1.82 -4.47 4.05
C LEU A 56 1.56 -3.81 5.41
N SER A 57 0.79 -4.49 6.26
CA SER A 57 0.46 -3.98 7.60
C SER A 57 1.70 -3.86 8.48
N HIS A 58 2.56 -4.89 8.53
CA HIS A 58 3.81 -4.84 9.29
C HIS A 58 4.79 -3.81 8.72
N PHE A 59 4.91 -3.73 7.39
CA PHE A 59 5.80 -2.75 6.75
C PHE A 59 5.43 -1.31 7.12
N ILE A 60 4.14 -1.00 7.19
CA ILE A 60 3.66 0.32 7.61
C ILE A 60 3.96 0.61 9.07
N ILE A 61 3.68 -0.36 9.95
CA ILE A 61 3.89 -0.20 11.40
C ILE A 61 5.39 -0.05 11.71
N ASP A 62 6.23 -0.84 11.05
CA ASP A 62 7.65 -0.97 11.40
C ASP A 62 8.53 0.05 10.69
N SER A 63 8.18 0.47 9.46
CA SER A 63 9.15 1.09 8.54
C SER A 63 8.77 2.49 8.07
N LEU A 64 7.57 3.00 8.37
CA LEU A 64 7.11 4.24 7.74
C LEU A 64 6.43 5.19 8.71
N ASP A 65 6.87 6.44 8.66
CA ASP A 65 6.14 7.58 9.22
C ASP A 65 5.14 8.11 8.17
N VAL A 66 4.33 7.21 7.59
CA VAL A 66 3.25 7.63 6.68
C VAL A 66 2.08 8.16 7.48
N GLY A 67 1.45 9.23 6.96
CA GLY A 67 0.24 9.78 7.55
C GLY A 67 -0.81 8.70 7.86
N TYR A 68 -1.44 8.81 9.03
CA TYR A 68 -2.37 7.82 9.60
C TYR A 68 -3.45 7.33 8.62
N SER A 69 -3.97 8.22 7.75
CA SER A 69 -4.98 7.89 6.75
C SER A 69 -4.50 6.96 5.63
N TYR A 70 -3.21 6.98 5.30
CA TYR A 70 -2.62 6.04 4.35
C TYR A 70 -2.54 4.66 4.98
N GLY A 71 -2.02 4.59 6.21
CA GLY A 71 -1.87 3.34 6.96
C GLY A 71 -3.15 2.51 7.04
N GLU A 72 -4.28 3.14 7.36
CA GLU A 72 -5.57 2.44 7.45
C GLU A 72 -6.01 1.80 6.14
N ASN A 73 -5.82 2.46 5.00
CA ASN A 73 -6.21 1.93 3.69
C ASN A 73 -5.43 0.65 3.34
N PHE A 74 -4.13 0.62 3.65
CA PHE A 74 -3.29 -0.54 3.40
C PHE A 74 -3.57 -1.68 4.38
N ILE A 75 -3.73 -1.39 5.67
CA ILE A 75 -4.09 -2.40 6.68
C ILE A 75 -5.43 -3.04 6.31
N LYS A 76 -6.40 -2.23 5.88
CA LYS A 76 -7.70 -2.74 5.42
C LYS A 76 -7.57 -3.64 4.20
N PHE A 77 -6.81 -3.22 3.19
CA PHE A 77 -6.55 -4.05 2.02
C PHE A 77 -5.96 -5.41 2.41
N ASP A 78 -4.94 -5.41 3.26
CA ASP A 78 -4.22 -6.60 3.69
C ASP A 78 -5.11 -7.56 4.52
N ASN A 79 -6.01 -7.02 5.34
CA ASN A 79 -7.00 -7.80 6.09
C ASN A 79 -8.05 -8.46 5.21
N GLU A 80 -8.45 -7.77 4.13
CA GLU A 80 -9.46 -8.26 3.18
C GLU A 80 -8.92 -9.33 2.23
N ILE A 81 -7.60 -9.52 2.17
CA ILE A 81 -6.96 -10.63 1.46
C ILE A 81 -7.41 -11.96 2.10
N SER A 82 -8.35 -12.62 1.44
CA SER A 82 -8.91 -13.93 1.76
C SER A 82 -9.24 -14.70 0.49
#